data_AF-K0IV80-F1
#
_entry.id   AF-K0IV80-F1
#
_cell.length_a   1.000
_cell.length_b   1.000
_cell.length_c   1.000
_cell.angle_alpha   90.00
_cell.angle_beta   90.00
_cell.angle_gamma   90.00
#
_symmetry.space_group_name_H-M   'P 1'
#
loop_
_entity.id
_entity.type
_entity.pdbx_description
1 polymer ?
#
loop_
_entity_poly.entity_id
_entity_poly.type
_entity_poly.pdbx_seq_one_letter_code
_entity_poly.pdbx_strand_id
1 'polypeptide(L)'
;MKDDIQFLKDLQQELTTQENDGQAAPRFWAIMDYKWEVTEEGHHDRVSLYSPETCGYKTVDEYIDEILNGDRRDEFNDEQIEELQDIKDYFLSDLEEWIKENDLREYHLIYETEVSFIAYNTCFFTKAEAKSHLKNNRHHYSRKAHTFAMTAWRAPKMERLMKILESFDWDSVNWLIEQAERVRELEDELIEQKECFEELQNNHTRVCNQNKRYREVIKKAIDDLENECLWDALVSLKALEGEE
;
A
#
# COMPACT_ATOMS: atom_id res chain seq x y z
N MET A 1 10.86 5.64 3.95
CA MET A 1 11.85 5.15 2.97
C MET A 1 12.24 3.69 3.21
N LYS A 2 12.80 3.30 4.37
CA LYS A 2 13.06 1.87 4.66
C LYS A 2 11.75 1.05 4.67
N ASP A 3 10.72 1.58 5.31
CA ASP A 3 9.38 0.95 5.32
C ASP A 3 8.76 0.85 3.92
N ASP A 4 8.91 1.89 3.08
CA ASP A 4 8.38 1.88 1.72
C ASP A 4 9.09 0.85 0.82
N ILE A 5 10.41 0.67 0.99
CA ILE A 5 11.18 -0.35 0.27
C ILE A 5 10.75 -1.74 0.72
N GLN A 6 10.55 -1.94 2.03
CA GLN A 6 10.06 -3.21 2.54
C GLN A 6 8.67 -3.53 1.99
N PHE A 7 7.76 -2.54 1.99
CA PHE A 7 6.45 -2.66 1.36
C PHE A 7 6.54 -3.08 -0.12
N LEU A 8 7.43 -2.46 -0.90
CA LEU A 8 7.61 -2.77 -2.32
C LEU A 8 8.20 -4.18 -2.54
N LYS A 9 9.08 -4.65 -1.65
CA LYS A 9 9.59 -6.03 -1.66
C LYS A 9 8.49 -7.04 -1.37
N ASP A 10 7.69 -6.80 -0.35
CA ASP A 10 6.58 -7.68 0.02
C ASP A 10 5.54 -7.72 -1.11
N LEU A 11 5.22 -6.57 -1.70
CA LEU A 11 4.34 -6.48 -2.87
C LEU A 11 4.92 -7.22 -4.08
N GLN A 12 6.20 -7.07 -4.39
CA GLN A 12 6.85 -7.80 -5.48
C GLN A 12 6.75 -9.32 -5.28
N GLN A 13 7.00 -9.80 -4.07
CA GLN A 13 6.87 -11.22 -3.73
C GLN A 13 5.44 -11.71 -3.97
N GLU A 14 4.44 -10.95 -3.54
CA GLU A 14 3.04 -11.32 -3.76
C GLU A 14 2.66 -11.28 -5.25
N LEU A 15 3.08 -10.26 -5.99
CA LEU A 15 2.79 -10.12 -7.43
C LEU A 15 3.33 -11.30 -8.25
N THR A 16 4.50 -11.81 -7.90
CA THR A 16 5.18 -12.90 -8.62
C THR A 16 4.71 -14.30 -8.23
N THR A 17 4.07 -14.45 -7.05
CA THR A 17 3.65 -15.75 -6.52
C THR A 17 2.15 -15.98 -6.51
N GLN A 18 1.33 -14.93 -6.59
CA GLN A 18 -0.12 -15.07 -6.61
C GLN A 18 -0.62 -15.82 -7.85
N GLU A 19 -1.80 -16.43 -7.73
CA GLU A 19 -2.53 -17.05 -8.84
C GLU A 19 -2.87 -16.00 -9.92
N ASN A 20 -3.00 -16.42 -11.18
CA ASN A 20 -3.32 -15.53 -12.29
C ASN A 20 -4.77 -15.65 -12.81
N ASP A 21 -5.56 -16.60 -12.29
CA ASP A 21 -6.92 -16.95 -12.71
C ASP A 21 -7.10 -17.02 -14.24
N GLY A 22 -6.08 -17.55 -14.94
CA GLY A 22 -6.08 -17.69 -16.40
C GLY A 22 -5.91 -16.38 -17.19
N GLN A 23 -5.68 -15.24 -16.50
CA GLN A 23 -5.50 -13.94 -17.14
C GLN A 23 -4.04 -13.69 -17.53
N ALA A 24 -3.84 -12.80 -18.50
CA ALA A 24 -2.51 -12.35 -18.93
C ALA A 24 -2.03 -11.14 -18.12
N ALA A 25 -0.73 -10.88 -18.14
CA ALA A 25 -0.19 -9.61 -17.63
C ALA A 25 -0.41 -8.48 -18.66
N PRO A 26 -0.49 -7.20 -18.22
CA PRO A 26 -0.58 -6.74 -16.83
C PRO A 26 -1.97 -7.02 -16.23
N ARG A 27 -1.99 -7.53 -15.01
CA ARG A 27 -3.21 -7.96 -14.31
C ARG A 27 -3.50 -7.08 -13.11
N PHE A 28 -4.77 -6.90 -12.81
CA PHE A 28 -5.23 -6.33 -11.54
C PHE A 28 -6.49 -7.07 -11.10
N TRP A 29 -6.89 -6.88 -9.86
CA TRP A 29 -8.04 -7.55 -9.28
C TRP A 29 -9.19 -6.56 -9.06
N ALA A 30 -10.40 -7.05 -9.30
CA ALA A 30 -11.65 -6.35 -9.03
C ALA A 30 -12.62 -7.30 -8.32
N ILE A 31 -13.80 -6.80 -7.95
CA ILE A 31 -14.89 -7.64 -7.47
C ILE A 31 -15.88 -7.84 -8.62
N MET A 32 -16.14 -9.09 -8.98
CA MET A 32 -17.28 -9.43 -9.84
C MET A 32 -18.48 -9.71 -8.95
N ASP A 33 -19.60 -9.06 -9.27
CA ASP A 33 -20.86 -9.22 -8.58
C ASP A 33 -21.99 -9.43 -9.60
N TYR A 34 -23.20 -9.68 -9.10
CA TYR A 34 -24.35 -10.10 -9.88
C TYR A 34 -25.57 -9.27 -9.51
N LYS A 35 -26.37 -8.94 -10.52
CA LYS A 35 -27.64 -8.23 -10.35
C LYS A 35 -28.64 -8.74 -11.39
N TRP A 36 -29.91 -8.55 -11.07
CA TRP A 36 -31.00 -8.82 -12.00
C TRP A 36 -31.25 -7.58 -12.85
N GLU A 37 -31.32 -7.78 -14.17
CA GLU A 37 -31.71 -6.76 -15.14
C GLU A 37 -32.90 -7.24 -15.96
N VAL A 38 -33.76 -6.29 -16.35
CA VAL A 38 -34.90 -6.57 -17.23
C VAL A 38 -34.39 -6.99 -18.61
N THR A 39 -34.98 -8.03 -19.17
CA THR A 39 -34.67 -8.57 -20.50
C THR A 39 -35.96 -8.86 -21.28
N GLU A 40 -35.80 -9.40 -22.49
CA GLU A 40 -36.90 -9.80 -23.35
C GLU A 40 -37.41 -11.21 -23.01
N GLU A 41 -38.67 -11.46 -23.35
CA GLU A 41 -39.29 -12.79 -23.27
C GLU A 41 -38.49 -13.83 -24.07
N GLY A 42 -38.26 -15.01 -23.49
CA GLY A 42 -37.42 -16.05 -24.08
C GLY A 42 -35.91 -15.93 -23.83
N HIS A 43 -35.45 -14.84 -23.21
CA HIS A 43 -34.03 -14.61 -22.86
C HIS A 43 -33.79 -14.44 -21.36
N HIS A 44 -34.79 -14.75 -20.53
CA HIS A 44 -34.75 -14.57 -19.09
C HIS A 44 -34.33 -15.84 -18.35
N ASP A 45 -33.73 -15.66 -17.17
CA ASP A 45 -33.48 -16.76 -16.25
C ASP A 45 -34.62 -16.89 -15.23
N ARG A 46 -35.42 -15.82 -15.04
CA ARG A 46 -36.61 -15.82 -14.18
C ARG A 46 -37.67 -14.81 -14.64
N VAL A 47 -38.87 -14.98 -14.11
CA VAL A 47 -39.98 -14.03 -14.26
C VAL A 47 -40.43 -13.52 -12.89
N SER A 48 -40.71 -12.22 -12.84
CA SER A 48 -41.25 -11.52 -11.68
C SER A 48 -42.53 -10.76 -12.05
N LEU A 49 -43.44 -10.61 -11.10
CA LEU A 49 -44.62 -9.77 -11.22
C LEU A 49 -44.37 -8.41 -10.59
N TYR A 50 -44.67 -7.34 -11.34
CA TYR A 50 -44.68 -5.96 -10.86
C TYR A 50 -46.10 -5.48 -10.64
N SER A 51 -46.39 -4.99 -9.43
CA SER A 51 -47.67 -4.35 -9.09
C SER A 51 -47.54 -2.83 -9.24
N PRO A 52 -48.25 -2.18 -10.17
CA PRO A 52 -48.27 -0.73 -10.28
C PRO A 52 -48.85 -0.03 -9.06
N GLU A 53 -49.74 -0.69 -8.31
CA GLU A 53 -50.40 -0.11 -7.14
C GLU A 53 -49.46 0.01 -5.94
N THR A 54 -48.66 -1.04 -5.70
CA THR A 54 -47.72 -1.08 -4.55
C THR A 54 -46.30 -0.70 -4.92
N CYS A 55 -46.00 -0.53 -6.22
CA CYS A 55 -44.66 -0.41 -6.77
C CYS A 55 -43.72 -1.55 -6.32
N GLY A 56 -44.31 -2.73 -6.03
CA GLY A 56 -43.62 -3.90 -5.52
C GLY A 56 -43.31 -4.91 -6.61
N TYR A 57 -42.30 -5.74 -6.34
CA TYR A 57 -41.92 -6.90 -7.16
C TYR A 57 -42.10 -8.17 -6.33
N LYS A 58 -42.60 -9.23 -6.98
CA LYS A 58 -42.63 -10.58 -6.43
C LYS A 58 -42.16 -11.55 -7.50
N THR A 59 -41.43 -12.58 -7.13
CA THR A 59 -41.13 -13.67 -8.07
C THR A 59 -42.40 -14.47 -8.37
N VAL A 60 -42.45 -15.15 -9.51
CA VAL A 60 -43.57 -16.06 -9.84
C VAL A 60 -43.76 -17.13 -8.74
N ASP A 61 -42.66 -17.67 -8.18
CA ASP A 61 -42.75 -18.66 -7.11
C ASP A 61 -43.39 -18.11 -5.83
N GLU A 62 -42.99 -16.91 -5.39
CA GLU A 62 -43.59 -16.23 -4.23
C GLU A 62 -45.08 -15.96 -4.47
N TYR A 63 -45.43 -15.59 -5.70
CA TYR A 63 -46.80 -15.33 -6.10
C TYR A 63 -47.69 -16.57 -6.03
N ILE A 64 -47.20 -17.69 -6.57
CA ILE A 64 -47.89 -18.97 -6.56
C ILE A 64 -48.05 -19.48 -5.12
N ASP A 65 -47.03 -19.31 -4.28
CA ASP A 65 -47.11 -19.69 -2.87
C ASP A 65 -48.20 -18.90 -2.13
N GLU A 66 -48.35 -17.60 -2.43
CA GLU A 66 -49.44 -16.78 -1.87
C GLU A 66 -50.84 -17.23 -2.32
N ILE A 67 -50.98 -17.76 -3.53
CA ILE A 67 -52.24 -18.30 -4.05
C ILE A 67 -52.54 -19.67 -3.42
N LEU A 68 -51.56 -20.57 -3.37
CA LEU A 68 -51.78 -21.96 -2.97
C LEU A 68 -51.81 -22.12 -1.44
N ASN A 69 -50.96 -21.38 -0.74
CA ASN A 69 -50.71 -21.55 0.69
C ASN A 69 -50.94 -20.28 1.51
N GLY A 70 -51.23 -19.14 0.87
CA GLY A 70 -51.32 -17.84 1.50
C GLY A 70 -52.68 -17.17 1.42
N ASP A 71 -52.66 -15.85 1.62
CA ASP A 71 -53.85 -15.03 1.83
C ASP A 71 -54.65 -14.76 0.55
N ARG A 72 -54.10 -15.09 -0.63
CA ARG A 72 -54.75 -14.84 -1.93
C ARG A 72 -55.58 -16.02 -2.43
N ARG A 73 -55.59 -17.14 -1.73
CA ARG A 73 -56.32 -18.34 -2.15
C ARG A 73 -57.80 -18.08 -2.43
N ASP A 74 -58.44 -17.26 -1.60
CA ASP A 74 -59.88 -16.93 -1.71
C ASP A 74 -60.22 -16.05 -2.93
N GLU A 75 -59.22 -15.50 -3.62
CA GLU A 75 -59.40 -14.72 -4.86
C GLU A 75 -59.65 -15.62 -6.09
N PHE A 76 -59.32 -16.92 -5.98
CA PHE A 76 -59.42 -17.91 -7.06
C PHE A 76 -60.44 -18.99 -6.73
N ASN A 77 -61.08 -19.54 -7.75
CA ASN A 77 -62.00 -20.66 -7.58
C ASN A 77 -61.25 -22.00 -7.50
N ASP A 78 -61.93 -23.05 -7.01
CA ASP A 78 -61.32 -24.38 -6.81
C ASP A 78 -60.73 -24.98 -8.10
N GLU A 79 -61.34 -24.72 -9.27
CA GLU A 79 -60.87 -25.21 -10.57
C GLU A 79 -59.54 -24.55 -10.98
N GLN A 80 -59.43 -23.23 -10.78
CA GLN A 80 -58.19 -22.47 -11.00
C GLN A 80 -57.06 -22.92 -10.06
N ILE A 81 -57.39 -23.20 -8.79
CA ILE A 81 -56.41 -23.70 -7.81
C ILE A 81 -55.94 -25.11 -8.18
N GLU A 82 -56.84 -26.00 -8.60
CA GLU A 82 -56.49 -27.36 -9.03
C GLU A 82 -55.59 -27.33 -10.27
N GLU A 83 -55.93 -26.52 -11.26
CA GLU A 83 -55.10 -26.31 -12.45
C GLU A 83 -53.70 -25.78 -12.08
N LEU A 84 -53.62 -24.74 -11.23
CA LEU A 84 -52.34 -24.19 -10.78
C LEU A 84 -51.50 -25.23 -10.03
N GLN A 85 -52.13 -26.07 -9.20
CA GLN A 85 -51.44 -27.15 -8.48
C GLN A 85 -50.88 -28.20 -9.42
N ASP A 86 -51.58 -28.49 -10.53
CA ASP A 86 -51.08 -29.37 -11.56
C ASP A 86 -49.87 -28.73 -12.25
N ILE A 87 -49.96 -27.48 -12.72
CA ILE A 87 -48.90 -26.88 -13.55
C ILE A 87 -47.68 -26.33 -12.78
N LYS A 88 -47.76 -26.08 -11.46
CA LYS A 88 -46.70 -25.40 -10.68
C LYS A 88 -45.32 -26.05 -10.74
N ASP A 89 -45.27 -27.36 -10.90
CA ASP A 89 -44.02 -28.13 -10.92
C ASP A 89 -43.53 -28.41 -12.36
N TYR A 90 -44.22 -27.88 -13.38
CA TYR A 90 -43.88 -28.02 -14.81
C TYR A 90 -43.03 -26.83 -15.30
N PHE A 91 -43.26 -26.36 -16.53
CA PHE A 91 -42.46 -25.31 -17.15
C PHE A 91 -42.94 -23.92 -16.72
N LEU A 92 -41.99 -23.00 -16.55
CA LEU A 92 -42.29 -21.59 -16.22
C LEU A 92 -43.23 -20.94 -17.26
N SER A 93 -43.15 -21.36 -18.53
CA SER A 93 -44.05 -20.90 -19.59
C SER A 93 -45.52 -21.20 -19.32
N ASP A 94 -45.82 -22.36 -18.73
CA ASP A 94 -47.20 -22.78 -18.45
C ASP A 94 -47.78 -21.92 -17.31
N LEU A 95 -46.93 -21.62 -16.32
CA LEU A 95 -47.27 -20.70 -15.23
C LEU A 95 -47.49 -19.27 -15.72
N GLU A 96 -46.64 -18.78 -16.63
CA GLU A 96 -46.82 -17.46 -17.23
C GLU A 96 -48.14 -17.35 -18.01
N GLU A 97 -48.49 -18.37 -18.78
CA GLU A 97 -49.75 -18.43 -19.53
C GLU A 97 -50.95 -18.44 -18.58
N TRP A 98 -50.91 -19.27 -17.54
CA TRP A 98 -51.95 -19.31 -16.53
C TRP A 98 -52.14 -17.96 -15.83
N ILE A 99 -51.05 -17.28 -15.44
CA ILE A 99 -51.11 -15.94 -14.84
C ILE A 99 -51.70 -14.93 -15.83
N LYS A 100 -51.29 -14.98 -17.11
CA LYS A 100 -51.80 -14.12 -18.20
C LYS A 100 -53.31 -14.26 -18.38
N GLU A 101 -53.83 -15.47 -18.30
CA GLU A 101 -55.25 -15.76 -18.52
C GLU A 101 -56.12 -15.45 -17.28
N ASN A 102 -55.60 -15.68 -16.09
CA ASN A 102 -56.40 -15.66 -14.86
C ASN A 102 -56.29 -14.35 -14.05
N ASP A 103 -55.21 -13.57 -14.17
CA ASP A 103 -54.90 -12.61 -13.09
C ASP A 103 -54.09 -11.34 -13.44
N LEU A 104 -53.64 -11.16 -14.69
CA LEU A 104 -52.84 -9.96 -15.07
C LEU A 104 -53.58 -8.62 -15.08
N ARG A 105 -54.75 -8.50 -14.44
CA ARG A 105 -55.41 -7.18 -14.32
C ARG A 105 -54.65 -6.22 -13.41
N GLU A 106 -53.91 -6.75 -12.43
CA GLU A 106 -53.24 -5.98 -11.37
C GLU A 106 -51.70 -6.02 -11.45
N TYR A 107 -51.14 -6.89 -12.29
CA TYR A 107 -49.70 -7.12 -12.36
C TYR A 107 -49.17 -7.06 -13.80
N HIS A 108 -47.88 -6.76 -13.92
CA HIS A 108 -47.13 -6.85 -15.17
C HIS A 108 -46.02 -7.89 -15.03
N LEU A 109 -45.88 -8.78 -16.01
CA LEU A 109 -44.76 -9.69 -16.06
C LEU A 109 -43.49 -8.94 -16.48
N ILE A 110 -42.43 -9.15 -15.70
CA ILE A 110 -41.10 -8.61 -15.91
C ILE A 110 -40.15 -9.80 -16.06
N TYR A 111 -39.58 -9.92 -17.24
CA TYR A 111 -38.58 -10.93 -17.56
C TYR A 111 -37.22 -10.43 -17.10
N GLU A 112 -36.47 -11.24 -16.36
CA GLU A 112 -35.17 -10.84 -15.80
C GLU A 112 -34.08 -11.88 -16.06
N THR A 113 -32.86 -11.41 -16.31
CA THR A 113 -31.67 -12.25 -16.39
C THR A 113 -30.63 -11.80 -15.37
N GLU A 114 -29.87 -12.75 -14.84
CA GLU A 114 -28.79 -12.45 -13.90
C GLU A 114 -27.54 -12.08 -14.68
N VAL A 115 -27.17 -10.81 -14.62
CA VAL A 115 -25.96 -10.31 -15.28
C VAL A 115 -24.81 -10.17 -14.28
N SER A 116 -23.63 -10.64 -14.68
CA SER A 116 -22.40 -10.36 -13.96
C SER A 116 -21.90 -8.96 -14.32
N PHE A 117 -21.40 -8.21 -13.33
CA PHE A 117 -20.76 -6.92 -13.54
C PHE A 117 -19.52 -6.77 -12.65
N ILE A 118 -18.61 -5.89 -13.06
CA ILE A 118 -17.48 -5.49 -12.21
C ILE A 118 -17.94 -4.38 -11.28
N ALA A 119 -17.85 -4.61 -9.98
CA ALA A 119 -18.25 -3.63 -8.98
C ALA A 119 -17.41 -2.35 -9.09
N TYR A 120 -18.10 -1.21 -9.05
CA TYR A 120 -17.46 0.10 -9.14
C TYR A 120 -16.48 0.33 -7.99
N ASN A 121 -15.49 1.18 -8.24
CA ASN A 121 -14.47 1.57 -7.27
C ASN A 121 -13.66 0.39 -6.71
N THR A 122 -13.51 -0.68 -7.48
CA THR A 122 -12.65 -1.82 -7.13
C THR A 122 -11.48 -1.92 -8.11
N CYS A 123 -10.27 -1.83 -7.58
CA CYS A 123 -9.01 -2.01 -8.31
C CYS A 123 -7.92 -2.31 -7.28
N PHE A 124 -7.40 -3.53 -7.31
CA PHE A 124 -6.43 -4.02 -6.34
C PHE A 124 -5.24 -4.63 -7.08
N PHE A 125 -4.04 -4.50 -6.52
CA PHE A 125 -2.86 -5.11 -7.14
C PHE A 125 -2.78 -6.61 -6.84
N THR A 126 -3.34 -7.04 -5.71
CA THR A 126 -3.23 -8.43 -5.27
C THR A 126 -4.57 -9.08 -5.00
N LYS A 127 -4.62 -10.41 -5.20
CA LYS A 127 -5.82 -11.21 -4.92
C LYS A 127 -6.16 -11.19 -3.44
N ALA A 128 -5.15 -11.19 -2.56
CA ALA A 128 -5.36 -11.19 -1.13
C ALA A 128 -6.03 -9.89 -0.65
N GLU A 129 -5.59 -8.75 -1.20
CA GLU A 129 -6.22 -7.45 -0.95
C GLU A 129 -7.70 -7.46 -1.38
N ALA A 130 -7.99 -7.92 -2.60
CA ALA A 130 -9.37 -8.04 -3.10
C ALA A 130 -10.24 -8.96 -2.23
N LYS A 131 -9.70 -10.10 -1.76
CA LYS A 131 -10.41 -11.01 -0.84
C LYS A 131 -10.69 -10.36 0.51
N SER A 132 -9.71 -9.63 1.06
CA SER A 132 -9.86 -8.90 2.32
C SER A 132 -10.93 -7.82 2.20
N HIS A 133 -10.90 -7.05 1.11
CA HIS A 133 -11.92 -6.05 0.80
C HIS A 133 -13.32 -6.66 0.76
N LEU A 134 -13.51 -7.74 0.00
CA LEU A 134 -14.80 -8.41 -0.12
C LEU A 134 -15.31 -8.95 1.22
N LYS A 135 -14.41 -9.54 2.03
CA LYS A 135 -14.75 -10.06 3.36
C LYS A 135 -15.24 -8.95 4.30
N ASN A 136 -14.53 -7.81 4.32
CA ASN A 136 -14.84 -6.71 5.24
C ASN A 136 -16.06 -5.89 4.80
N ASN A 137 -16.40 -5.92 3.51
CA ASN A 137 -17.46 -5.11 2.92
C ASN A 137 -18.63 -5.95 2.37
N ARG A 138 -18.82 -7.18 2.87
CA ARG A 138 -19.80 -8.15 2.33
C ARG A 138 -21.24 -7.62 2.23
N HIS A 139 -21.64 -6.68 3.08
CA HIS A 139 -22.97 -6.08 3.08
C HIS A 139 -23.23 -5.14 1.89
N HIS A 140 -22.19 -4.76 1.14
CA HIS A 140 -22.30 -3.98 -0.09
C HIS A 140 -22.39 -4.83 -1.36
N TYR A 141 -22.31 -6.15 -1.23
CA TYR A 141 -22.20 -7.08 -2.35
C TYR A 141 -23.24 -8.18 -2.27
N SER A 142 -23.60 -8.77 -3.41
CA SER A 142 -24.44 -9.96 -3.40
C SER A 142 -23.70 -11.15 -2.78
N ARG A 143 -24.46 -12.19 -2.41
CA ARG A 143 -23.88 -13.44 -1.88
C ARG A 143 -22.97 -14.16 -2.88
N LYS A 144 -23.14 -13.91 -4.19
CA LYS A 144 -22.36 -14.52 -5.27
C LYS A 144 -21.09 -13.73 -5.62
N ALA A 145 -20.89 -12.55 -5.03
CA ALA A 145 -19.72 -11.73 -5.30
C ALA A 145 -18.41 -12.47 -4.98
N HIS A 146 -17.42 -12.30 -5.85
CA HIS A 146 -16.11 -12.94 -5.72
C HIS A 146 -15.01 -12.09 -6.35
N THR A 147 -13.75 -12.40 -6.02
CA THR A 147 -12.59 -11.75 -6.63
C THR A 147 -12.46 -12.16 -8.09
N PHE A 148 -12.19 -11.18 -8.96
CA PHE A 148 -12.08 -11.40 -10.40
C PHE A 148 -10.80 -10.76 -10.93
N ALA A 149 -9.99 -11.55 -11.64
CA ALA A 149 -8.79 -11.05 -12.30
C ALA A 149 -9.15 -10.36 -13.62
N MET A 150 -8.63 -9.16 -13.82
CA MET A 150 -8.79 -8.39 -15.06
C MET A 150 -7.45 -8.20 -15.74
N THR A 151 -7.44 -8.34 -17.07
CA THR A 151 -6.28 -7.99 -17.89
C THR A 151 -6.38 -6.52 -18.31
N ALA A 152 -5.40 -5.69 -17.97
CA ALA A 152 -5.29 -4.33 -18.46
C ALA A 152 -4.79 -4.33 -19.92
N TRP A 153 -5.69 -4.70 -20.84
CA TRP A 153 -5.40 -4.91 -22.24
C TRP A 153 -5.00 -3.62 -22.96
N ARG A 154 -3.92 -3.70 -23.75
CA ARG A 154 -3.34 -2.55 -24.50
C ARG A 154 -3.01 -1.34 -23.61
N ALA A 155 -2.59 -1.58 -22.37
CA ALA A 155 -2.17 -0.56 -21.42
C ALA A 155 -0.63 -0.55 -21.22
N PRO A 156 0.16 0.04 -22.14
CA PRO A 156 1.63 -0.07 -22.12
C PRO A 156 2.28 0.57 -20.89
N LYS A 157 1.67 1.62 -20.32
CA LYS A 157 2.15 2.24 -19.07
C LYS A 157 1.95 1.31 -17.87
N MET A 158 0.81 0.64 -17.80
CA MET A 158 0.50 -0.34 -16.77
C MET A 158 1.42 -1.56 -16.89
N GLU A 159 1.64 -2.03 -18.12
CA GLU A 159 2.59 -3.12 -18.40
C GLU A 159 4.00 -2.78 -17.92
N ARG A 160 4.48 -1.57 -18.24
CA ARG A 160 5.80 -1.11 -17.78
C ARG A 160 5.87 -1.00 -16.25
N LEU A 161 4.84 -0.45 -15.61
CA LEU A 161 4.78 -0.33 -14.16
C LEU A 161 4.83 -1.72 -13.49
N MET A 162 3.99 -2.64 -13.94
CA MET A 162 3.95 -4.00 -13.40
C MET A 162 5.28 -4.73 -13.57
N LYS A 163 5.92 -4.61 -14.75
CA LYS A 163 7.26 -5.18 -14.96
C LYS A 163 8.29 -4.63 -13.98
N ILE A 164 8.27 -3.33 -13.69
CA ILE A 164 9.17 -2.74 -12.69
C ILE A 164 8.88 -3.35 -11.31
N LEU A 165 7.62 -3.38 -10.89
CA LEU A 165 7.27 -3.94 -9.58
C LEU A 165 7.66 -5.42 -9.46
N GLU A 166 7.47 -6.21 -10.51
CA GLU A 166 7.77 -7.65 -10.54
C GLU A 166 9.27 -7.98 -10.64
N SER A 167 10.09 -7.11 -11.23
CA SER A 167 11.49 -7.46 -11.58
C SER A 167 12.56 -6.53 -11.02
N PHE A 168 12.20 -5.45 -10.32
CA PHE A 168 13.18 -4.50 -9.80
C PHE A 168 14.00 -5.08 -8.66
N ASP A 169 15.31 -4.85 -8.68
CA ASP A 169 16.23 -5.29 -7.62
C ASP A 169 16.24 -4.28 -6.46
N TRP A 170 15.40 -4.54 -5.47
CA TRP A 170 15.31 -3.74 -4.25
C TRP A 170 16.52 -3.90 -3.32
N ASP A 171 17.32 -4.96 -3.45
CA ASP A 171 18.52 -5.17 -2.64
C ASP A 171 19.62 -4.18 -3.03
N SER A 172 19.74 -3.88 -4.33
CA SER A 172 20.64 -2.83 -4.83
C SER A 172 20.34 -1.45 -4.20
N VAL A 173 19.07 -1.12 -3.96
CA VAL A 173 18.69 0.15 -3.31
C VAL A 173 19.04 0.15 -1.83
N ASN A 174 18.79 -0.95 -1.12
CA ASN A 174 19.18 -1.07 0.29
C ASN A 174 20.70 -0.92 0.45
N TRP A 175 21.48 -1.57 -0.42
CA TRP A 175 22.94 -1.45 -0.39
C TRP A 175 23.39 0.00 -0.56
N LEU A 176 22.81 0.75 -1.53
CA LEU A 176 23.14 2.17 -1.73
C LEU A 176 22.81 3.03 -0.51
N ILE A 177 21.69 2.76 0.16
CA ILE A 177 21.30 3.46 1.38
C ILE A 177 22.31 3.20 2.50
N GLU A 178 22.71 1.94 2.70
CA GLU A 178 23.72 1.57 3.69
C GLU A 178 25.06 2.23 3.40
N GLN A 179 25.50 2.27 2.13
CA GLN A 179 26.73 2.96 1.76
C GLN A 179 26.63 4.47 2.03
N ALA A 180 25.49 5.10 1.74
CA ALA A 180 25.29 6.53 1.99
C ALA A 180 25.19 6.87 3.49
N GLU A 181 24.67 5.96 4.32
CA GLU A 181 24.73 6.06 5.78
C GLU A 181 26.19 5.97 6.26
N ARG A 182 26.96 4.99 5.75
CA ARG A 182 28.38 4.81 6.10
C ARG A 182 29.26 5.99 5.71
N VAL A 183 29.04 6.57 4.53
CA VAL A 183 29.80 7.75 4.08
C VAL A 183 29.55 8.93 5.01
N ARG A 184 28.30 9.15 5.45
CA ARG A 184 27.98 10.23 6.40
C ARG A 184 28.68 10.03 7.75
N GLU A 185 28.68 8.82 8.28
CA GLU A 185 29.44 8.51 9.52
C GLU A 185 30.93 8.86 9.37
N LEU A 186 31.54 8.51 8.24
CA LEU A 186 32.95 8.80 7.98
C LEU A 186 33.21 10.31 7.78
N GLU A 187 32.27 11.04 7.20
CA GLU A 187 32.35 12.49 7.07
C GLU A 187 32.31 13.18 8.45
N ASP A 188 31.45 12.71 9.35
CA ASP A 188 31.37 13.20 10.72
C ASP A 188 32.66 12.89 11.50
N GLU A 189 33.18 11.66 11.42
CA GLU A 189 34.48 11.28 12.01
C GLU A 189 35.64 12.14 11.48
N LEU A 190 35.63 12.47 10.18
CA LEU A 190 36.65 13.32 9.57
C LEU A 190 36.59 14.76 10.08
N ILE A 191 35.40 15.29 10.35
CA ILE A 191 35.22 16.62 10.95
C ILE A 191 35.83 16.64 12.35
N GLU A 192 35.49 15.67 13.19
CA GLU A 192 36.04 15.57 14.55
C GLU A 192 37.58 15.47 14.54
N GLN A 193 38.15 14.69 13.62
CA GLN A 193 39.60 14.59 13.47
C GLN A 193 40.26 15.92 13.06
N LYS A 194 39.62 16.69 12.17
CA LYS A 194 40.13 18.02 11.77
C LYS A 194 40.14 18.99 12.94
N GLU A 195 39.08 19.04 13.74
CA GLU A 195 39.01 19.89 14.93
C GLU A 195 40.12 19.54 15.92
N CYS A 196 40.34 18.24 16.19
CA CYS A 196 41.43 17.78 17.05
C CYS A 196 42.82 18.18 16.50
N PHE A 197 43.01 18.08 15.19
CA PHE A 197 44.27 18.45 14.55
C PHE A 197 44.55 19.96 14.65
N GLU A 198 43.54 20.81 14.47
CA GLU A 198 43.66 22.26 14.67
C GLU A 198 44.05 22.61 16.11
N GLU A 199 43.45 21.93 17.10
CA GLU A 199 43.82 22.11 18.51
C GLU A 199 45.26 21.71 18.79
N LEU A 200 45.72 20.58 18.23
CA LEU A 200 47.11 20.14 18.32
C LEU A 200 48.08 21.15 17.69
N GLN A 201 47.75 21.72 16.52
CA GLN A 201 48.56 22.76 15.89
C GLN A 201 48.65 24.03 16.76
N ASN A 202 47.54 24.44 17.36
CA ASN A 202 47.50 25.58 18.29
C ASN A 202 48.38 25.32 19.52
N ASN A 203 48.29 24.13 20.11
CA ASN A 203 49.10 23.72 21.24
C ASN A 203 50.60 23.65 20.89
N HIS A 204 50.95 23.09 19.74
CA HIS A 204 52.33 23.05 19.25
C HIS A 204 52.91 24.46 19.11
N THR A 205 52.15 25.37 18.49
CA THR A 205 52.54 26.78 18.34
C THR A 205 52.77 27.44 19.70
N ARG A 206 51.90 27.18 20.69
CA ARG A 206 52.04 27.71 22.05
C ARG A 206 53.33 27.24 22.73
N VAL A 207 53.63 25.94 22.65
CA VAL A 207 54.86 25.35 23.22
C VAL A 207 56.11 25.90 22.54
N CYS A 208 56.11 26.01 21.21
CA CYS A 208 57.23 26.60 20.47
C CYS A 208 57.51 28.05 20.88
N ASN A 209 56.47 28.87 21.02
CA ASN A 209 56.59 30.24 21.50
C ASN A 209 57.12 30.30 22.95
N GLN A 210 56.66 29.42 23.83
CA GLN A 210 57.12 29.34 25.21
C GLN A 210 58.59 28.91 25.31
N ASN A 211 59.01 27.93 24.52
CA ASN A 211 60.41 27.51 24.42
C ASN A 211 61.31 28.63 23.89
N LYS A 212 60.84 29.42 22.92
CA LYS A 212 61.58 30.59 22.43
C LYS A 212 61.81 31.61 23.56
N ARG A 213 60.77 31.92 24.35
CA ARG A 213 60.89 32.79 25.53
C ARG A 213 61.86 32.22 26.56
N TYR A 214 61.79 30.93 26.87
CA TYR A 214 62.74 30.30 27.81
C TYR A 214 64.18 30.39 27.31
N ARG A 215 64.43 30.18 26.01
CA ARG A 215 65.77 30.35 25.42
C ARG A 215 66.28 31.78 25.55
N GLU A 216 65.42 32.79 25.32
CA GLU A 216 65.77 34.20 25.49
C GLU A 216 66.09 34.53 26.96
N VAL A 217 65.30 34.03 27.92
CA VAL A 217 65.54 34.21 29.35
C VAL A 217 66.84 33.53 29.79
N ILE A 218 67.07 32.29 29.37
CA ILE A 218 68.31 31.55 29.69
C ILE A 218 69.52 32.28 29.11
N LYS A 219 69.44 32.73 27.85
CA LYS A 219 70.53 33.48 27.22
C LYS A 219 70.85 34.74 28.02
N LYS A 220 69.83 35.52 28.39
CA LYS A 220 70.02 36.71 29.22
C LYS A 220 70.66 36.37 30.58
N ALA A 221 70.21 35.31 31.25
CA ALA A 221 70.77 34.90 32.53
C ALA A 221 72.25 34.47 32.42
N ILE A 222 72.62 33.80 31.33
CA ILE A 222 74.02 33.48 31.02
C ILE A 222 74.83 34.76 30.81
N ASP A 223 74.33 35.69 29.99
CA ASP A 223 74.99 36.97 29.74
C ASP A 223 75.17 37.79 31.04
N ASP A 224 74.16 37.79 31.93
CA ASP A 224 74.22 38.47 33.23
C ASP A 224 75.27 37.82 34.16
N LEU A 225 75.32 36.48 34.25
CA LEU A 225 76.31 35.74 35.06
C LEU A 225 77.75 35.91 34.55
N GLU A 226 77.97 35.89 33.23
CA GLU A 226 79.30 36.12 32.65
C GLU A 226 79.80 37.53 33.00
N ASN A 227 78.92 38.53 32.95
CA ASN A 227 79.25 39.90 33.35
C ASN A 227 79.54 40.03 34.85
N GLU A 228 78.81 39.30 35.72
CA GLU A 228 79.05 39.27 37.17
C GLU A 228 80.39 38.62 37.50
N CYS A 229 80.72 37.46 36.91
CA CYS A 229 82.01 36.80 37.08
C CYS A 229 83.18 37.66 36.57
N LEU A 230 83.00 38.37 35.45
CA LEU A 230 83.98 39.34 34.95
C LEU A 230 84.18 40.49 35.94
N TRP A 231 83.11 40.96 36.58
CA TRP A 231 83.16 41.98 37.63
C TRP A 231 83.90 41.49 38.87
N ASP A 232 83.59 40.29 39.38
CA ASP A 232 84.25 39.71 40.55
C ASP A 232 85.76 39.47 40.31
N ALA A 233 86.13 39.03 39.09
CA ALA A 233 87.53 38.90 38.68
C ALA A 233 88.25 40.26 38.67
N LEU A 234 87.57 41.31 38.19
CA LEU A 234 88.09 42.69 38.17
C LEU A 234 88.25 43.27 39.58
N VAL A 235 87.30 43.02 40.47
CA VAL A 235 87.38 43.43 41.89
C VAL A 235 88.52 42.70 42.59
N SER A 236 88.69 41.40 42.34
CA SER A 236 89.79 40.61 42.89
C SER A 236 91.16 41.08 42.39
N LEU A 237 91.28 41.43 41.10
CA LEU A 237 92.49 42.01 40.54
C LEU A 237 92.83 43.38 41.16
N LYS A 238 91.84 44.25 41.36
CA LYS A 238 92.04 45.53 42.05
C LYS A 238 92.43 45.38 43.52
N ALA A 239 91.95 44.35 44.21
CA ALA A 239 92.36 44.07 45.59
C ALA A 239 93.83 43.62 45.65
N LEU A 240 94.31 42.87 44.64
CA LEU A 240 95.71 42.47 44.52
C LEU A 240 96.65 43.64 44.17
N GLU A 241 96.18 44.64 43.44
CA GLU A 241 96.94 45.87 43.15
C GLU A 241 96.95 46.88 44.32
N GLY A 242 96.17 46.65 45.39
CA GLY A 242 96.07 47.53 46.56
C GLY A 242 96.82 47.05 47.82
N GLU A 243 97.60 45.98 47.74
CA GLU A 243 98.45 45.46 48.84
C GLU A 243 99.95 45.79 48.70
N GLU A 244 100.32 46.77 47.87
CA GLU A 244 101.65 47.43 47.89
C GLU A 244 101.61 48.80 48.57
#